data_AF-A0A223E7U1-F1
#
_entry.id   AF-A0A223E7U1-F1
#
_cell.length_a   1.000
_cell.length_b   1.000
_cell.length_c   1.000
_cell.angle_alpha   90.00
_cell.angle_beta   90.00
_cell.angle_gamma   90.00
#
_symmetry.space_group_name_H-M   'P 1'
#
loop_
_entity.id
_entity.type
_entity.pdbx_description
1 polymer ?
#
loop_
_entity_poly.entity_id
_entity_poly.type
_entity_poly.pdbx_seq_one_letter_code
_entity_poly.pdbx_strand_id
1 'polypeptide(L)'
;MSLLLRDSLIMALPITYGVFSNKGNVLFTFKRKGMKKSIVTVKNVHGRKLGEYVQEDWKSLVNIKGELRDADDKLILPVKVKAFSGDFTLTDSEGRQWARFYNGYFPHEYTNIFRDVYNDIVELSDNLSKHHKMLLIAMIGFLFLQRNQ
;
A
#
# COMPACT_ATOMS: atom_id res chain seq x y z
N MET A 1 13.89 -15.15 28.25
CA MET A 1 13.94 -15.34 26.78
C MET A 1 12.55 -15.71 26.23
N SER A 2 11.49 -14.93 26.53
CA SER A 2 10.09 -15.44 26.35
C SER A 2 9.03 -14.42 25.87
N LEU A 3 9.33 -13.12 25.78
CA LEU A 3 8.34 -12.12 25.30
C LEU A 3 8.59 -11.73 23.83
N LEU A 4 9.84 -11.43 23.46
CA LEU A 4 10.21 -11.02 22.10
C LEU A 4 9.95 -12.10 21.01
N LEU A 5 10.01 -13.39 21.37
CA LEU A 5 9.74 -14.48 20.43
C LEU A 5 8.24 -14.64 20.12
N ARG A 6 7.34 -14.29 21.06
CA ARG A 6 5.88 -14.39 20.83
C ARG A 6 5.40 -13.35 19.83
N ASP A 7 5.85 -12.10 19.97
CA ASP A 7 5.46 -11.03 19.04
C ASP A 7 5.98 -11.29 17.62
N SER A 8 7.19 -11.86 17.51
CA SER A 8 7.80 -12.20 16.22
C SER A 8 7.08 -13.34 15.48
N LEU A 9 6.47 -14.29 16.20
CA LEU A 9 5.72 -15.41 15.62
C LEU A 9 4.31 -14.99 15.15
N ILE A 10 3.68 -14.04 15.85
CA ILE A 10 2.37 -13.49 15.43
C ILE A 10 2.49 -12.73 14.10
N MET A 11 3.60 -12.01 13.88
CA MET A 11 3.87 -11.33 12.61
C MET A 11 4.12 -12.27 11.42
N ALA A 12 4.40 -13.56 11.65
CA ALA A 12 4.56 -14.55 10.59
C ALA A 12 3.22 -15.09 10.05
N LEU A 13 2.14 -14.93 10.80
CA LEU A 13 0.83 -15.40 10.38
C LEU A 13 0.28 -14.52 9.25
N PRO A 14 -0.20 -15.12 8.15
CA PRO A 14 -0.75 -14.34 7.06
C PRO A 14 -2.03 -13.61 7.48
N ILE A 15 -2.04 -12.28 7.41
CA ILE A 15 -3.21 -11.45 7.70
C ILE A 15 -3.88 -11.06 6.39
N THR A 16 -5.21 -11.19 6.35
CA THR A 16 -6.04 -10.76 5.22
C THR A 16 -6.85 -9.54 5.62
N TYR A 17 -6.75 -8.48 4.82
CA TYR A 17 -7.49 -7.24 4.99
C TYR A 17 -8.56 -7.13 3.90
N GLY A 18 -9.73 -6.63 4.27
CA GLY A 18 -10.81 -6.32 3.34
C GLY A 18 -10.85 -4.82 3.06
N VAL A 19 -11.05 -4.44 1.79
CA VAL A 19 -11.32 -3.06 1.39
C VAL A 19 -12.79 -2.97 1.01
N PHE A 20 -13.50 -2.06 1.68
CA PHE A 20 -14.95 -1.93 1.58
C PHE A 20 -15.34 -0.58 1.00
N SER A 21 -16.44 -0.55 0.25
CA SER A 21 -17.11 0.69 -0.11
C SER A 21 -17.79 1.33 1.11
N ASN A 22 -18.20 2.59 0.98
CA ASN A 22 -19.02 3.28 1.97
C ASN A 22 -20.39 2.62 2.23
N LYS A 23 -20.82 1.68 1.37
CA LYS A 23 -22.04 0.87 1.54
C LYS A 23 -21.78 -0.47 2.21
N GLY A 24 -20.55 -0.74 2.67
CA GLY A 24 -20.18 -2.02 3.30
C GLY A 24 -19.92 -3.17 2.32
N ASN A 25 -20.01 -2.95 1.00
CA ASN A 25 -19.68 -3.98 0.03
C ASN A 25 -18.16 -4.16 -0.07
N VAL A 26 -17.70 -5.41 -0.07
CA VAL A 26 -16.29 -5.74 -0.34
C VAL A 26 -15.94 -5.35 -1.78
N LEU A 27 -14.87 -4.59 -1.95
CA LEU A 27 -14.31 -4.24 -3.25
C LEU A 27 -13.21 -5.21 -3.65
N PHE A 28 -12.32 -5.53 -2.72
CA PHE A 28 -11.27 -6.52 -2.85
C PHE A 28 -10.68 -6.88 -1.49
N THR A 29 -9.79 -7.87 -1.49
CA THR A 29 -9.00 -8.24 -0.32
C THR A 29 -7.52 -8.20 -0.68
N PHE A 30 -6.67 -7.97 0.32
CA PHE A 30 -5.25 -8.19 0.18
C PHE A 30 -4.72 -8.98 1.37
N LYS A 31 -3.78 -9.87 1.10
CA LYS A 31 -3.18 -10.77 2.09
C LYS A 31 -1.68 -10.55 2.14
N ARG A 32 -1.17 -10.18 3.31
CA ARG A 32 0.26 -10.07 3.57
C ARG A 32 0.82 -11.44 4.00
N LYS A 33 1.98 -11.82 3.46
CA LYS A 33 2.79 -12.94 3.93
C LYS A 33 4.29 -12.61 3.86
N GLY A 34 5.10 -13.36 4.60
CA GLY A 34 6.57 -13.32 4.52
C GLY A 34 7.22 -12.45 5.59
N MET A 35 8.42 -12.87 6.03
CA MET A 35 9.19 -12.22 7.11
C MET A 35 10.38 -11.40 6.61
N LYS A 36 11.13 -11.91 5.62
CA LYS A 36 12.28 -11.20 5.00
C LYS A 36 11.88 -10.31 3.83
N LYS A 37 10.72 -10.60 3.25
CA LYS A 37 10.06 -9.86 2.18
C LYS A 37 8.58 -9.89 2.47
N SER A 38 7.93 -8.75 2.38
CA SER A 38 6.48 -8.66 2.49
C SER A 38 5.89 -8.84 1.09
N ILE A 39 5.06 -9.87 0.94
CA ILE A 39 4.30 -10.13 -0.27
C ILE A 39 2.83 -9.86 0.05
N VAL A 40 2.26 -8.88 -0.64
CA VAL A 40 0.87 -8.46 -0.51
C VAL A 40 0.13 -8.93 -1.75
N THR A 41 -0.55 -10.07 -1.65
CA THR A 41 -1.34 -10.63 -2.75
C THR A 41 -2.73 -9.99 -2.75
N VAL A 42 -3.15 -9.42 -3.87
CA VAL A 42 -4.45 -8.76 -4.04
C VAL A 42 -5.41 -9.68 -4.79
N LYS A 43 -6.64 -9.83 -4.27
CA LYS A 43 -7.68 -10.65 -4.87
C LYS A 43 -8.99 -9.89 -5.00
N ASN A 44 -9.69 -10.08 -6.12
CA ASN A 44 -11.03 -9.52 -6.29
C ASN A 44 -12.06 -10.26 -5.42
N VAL A 45 -13.32 -9.80 -5.50
CA VAL A 45 -14.47 -10.39 -4.78
C VAL A 45 -14.72 -11.87 -5.08
N HIS A 46 -14.25 -12.37 -6.22
CA HIS A 46 -14.36 -13.78 -6.62
C HIS A 46 -13.13 -14.62 -6.23
N GLY A 47 -12.19 -14.03 -5.47
CA GLY A 47 -10.96 -14.71 -5.05
C GLY A 47 -9.89 -14.86 -6.14
N ARG A 48 -10.12 -14.31 -7.34
CA ARG A 48 -9.12 -14.32 -8.42
C ARG A 48 -8.01 -13.33 -8.09
N LYS A 49 -6.76 -13.76 -8.27
CA LYS A 49 -5.57 -12.91 -8.10
C LYS A 49 -5.61 -11.79 -9.13
N LEU A 50 -5.43 -10.56 -8.66
CA LEU A 50 -5.26 -9.38 -9.52
C LEU A 50 -3.78 -9.07 -9.73
N GLY A 51 -2.96 -9.29 -8.71
CA GLY A 51 -1.54 -8.97 -8.72
C GLY A 51 -0.96 -9.00 -7.32
N GLU A 52 0.29 -8.58 -7.19
CA GLU A 52 1.00 -8.55 -5.91
C GLU A 52 1.86 -7.30 -5.78
N TYR A 53 1.99 -6.82 -4.55
CA TYR A 53 3.08 -5.93 -4.17
C TYR A 53 4.14 -6.73 -3.42
N VAL A 54 5.40 -6.61 -3.85
CA VAL A 54 6.54 -7.28 -3.23
C VAL A 54 7.49 -6.22 -2.70
N GLN A 55 7.71 -6.20 -1.38
CA GLN A 55 8.61 -5.27 -0.72
C GLN A 55 9.83 -6.00 -0.14
N GLU A 56 11.00 -5.38 -0.28
CA GLU A 56 12.19 -5.79 0.45
C GLU A 56 12.14 -5.22 1.88
N ASP A 57 12.04 -6.10 2.86
CA ASP A 57 11.99 -5.70 4.28
C ASP A 57 13.41 -5.71 4.86
N TRP A 58 14.19 -4.67 4.58
CA TRP A 58 15.45 -4.42 5.29
C TRP A 58 15.20 -3.65 6.59
N LYS A 59 16.16 -3.69 7.53
CA LYS A 59 16.00 -3.18 8.92
C LYS A 59 15.68 -1.68 9.06
N SER A 60 15.53 -0.91 7.98
CA SER A 60 15.13 0.49 8.08
C SER A 60 13.98 0.81 7.12
N LEU A 61 12.91 1.40 7.67
CA LEU A 61 11.81 2.03 6.92
C LEU A 61 12.26 3.29 6.15
N VAL A 62 13.56 3.60 6.16
CA VAL A 62 14.16 4.81 5.57
C VAL A 62 14.12 4.76 4.04
N ASN A 63 14.17 3.55 3.45
CA ASN A 63 14.11 3.35 2.01
C ASN A 63 13.17 2.19 1.69
N ILE A 64 11.93 2.51 1.32
CA ILE A 64 10.98 1.51 0.85
C ILE A 64 11.36 1.17 -0.59
N LYS A 65 11.61 -0.12 -0.83
CA LYS A 65 11.86 -0.67 -2.16
C LYS A 65 10.91 -1.83 -2.40
N GLY A 66 10.21 -1.79 -3.52
CA GLY A 66 9.33 -2.85 -3.91
C GLY A 66 8.86 -2.75 -5.34
N GLU A 67 7.98 -3.66 -5.71
CA GLU A 67 7.48 -3.83 -7.06
C GLU A 67 6.00 -4.16 -6.99
N LEU A 68 5.18 -3.44 -7.76
CA LEU A 68 3.81 -3.81 -8.04
C LEU A 68 3.78 -4.61 -9.33
N ARG A 69 3.23 -5.81 -9.26
CA ARG A 69 3.17 -6.77 -10.36
C ARG A 69 1.72 -7.18 -10.65
N ASP A 70 1.42 -7.51 -11.89
CA ASP A 70 0.10 -8.01 -12.29
C ASP A 70 -0.10 -9.49 -11.91
N ALA A 71 -1.21 -10.06 -12.36
CA ALA A 71 -1.56 -11.45 -12.11
C ALA A 71 -0.54 -12.44 -12.71
N ASP A 72 0.13 -12.04 -13.80
CA ASP A 72 1.10 -12.82 -14.56
C ASP A 72 2.55 -12.59 -14.08
N ASP A 73 2.72 -11.91 -12.94
CA ASP A 73 4.01 -11.54 -12.32
C ASP A 73 4.82 -10.53 -13.14
N LYS A 74 4.20 -9.84 -14.11
CA LYS A 74 4.85 -8.78 -14.86
C LYS A 74 4.91 -7.51 -14.02
N LEU A 75 6.09 -6.88 -13.98
CA LEU A 75 6.29 -5.58 -13.33
C LEU A 75 5.40 -4.51 -13.98
N ILE A 76 4.61 -3.82 -13.17
CA ILE A 76 3.78 -2.69 -13.59
C ILE A 76 4.33 -1.37 -13.03
N LEU A 77 4.74 -1.36 -11.76
CA LEU A 77 5.22 -0.15 -11.08
C LEU A 77 6.41 -0.48 -10.17
N PRO A 78 7.62 0.02 -10.47
CA PRO A 78 8.70 0.01 -9.50
C PRO A 78 8.41 1.01 -8.39
N VAL A 79 8.64 0.63 -7.13
CA VAL A 79 8.42 1.46 -5.96
C VAL A 79 9.76 1.69 -5.30
N LYS A 80 10.22 2.95 -5.29
CA LYS A 80 11.45 3.35 -4.62
C LYS A 80 11.25 4.71 -3.99
N VAL A 81 11.01 4.73 -2.68
CA VAL A 81 10.72 5.97 -1.96
C VAL A 81 11.57 6.07 -0.70
N LYS A 82 12.08 7.27 -0.43
CA LYS A 82 12.84 7.58 0.78
C LYS A 82 11.86 7.83 1.92
N ALA A 83 11.32 6.75 2.49
CA ALA A 83 10.34 6.76 3.58
C ALA A 83 9.14 7.71 3.33
N PHE A 84 8.31 7.91 4.35
CA PHE A 84 7.26 8.94 4.36
C PHE A 84 7.80 10.33 4.77
N SER A 85 9.05 10.66 4.43
CA SER A 85 9.61 11.98 4.72
C SER A 85 9.39 12.92 3.54
N GLY A 86 8.39 13.80 3.66
CA GLY A 86 8.06 14.79 2.63
C GLY A 86 7.13 14.24 1.54
N ASP A 87 6.72 15.13 0.64
CA ASP A 87 5.95 14.77 -0.55
C ASP A 87 6.77 13.87 -1.47
N PHE A 88 6.12 12.86 -2.05
CA PHE A 88 6.75 12.04 -3.09
C PHE A 88 5.73 11.52 -4.10
N THR A 89 6.22 11.16 -5.28
CA THR A 89 5.40 10.65 -6.38
C THR A 89 5.86 9.25 -6.76
N LEU A 90 4.91 8.37 -7.05
CA LEU A 90 5.15 7.09 -7.69
C LEU A 90 4.92 7.23 -9.19
N THR A 91 5.94 6.89 -9.97
CA THR A 91 5.92 6.94 -11.42
C THR A 91 6.30 5.59 -12.01
N ASP A 92 5.67 5.20 -13.11
CA ASP A 92 6.08 4.00 -13.85
C ASP A 92 7.33 4.23 -14.70
N SER A 93 7.77 3.18 -15.40
CA SER A 93 8.93 3.23 -16.28
C SER A 93 8.78 4.18 -17.48
N GLU A 94 7.55 4.56 -17.83
CA GLU A 94 7.25 5.52 -18.89
C GLU A 94 7.20 6.97 -18.34
N GLY A 95 7.41 7.15 -17.03
CA GLY A 95 7.33 8.45 -16.37
C GLY A 95 5.91 8.92 -16.05
N ARG A 96 4.90 8.06 -16.23
CA ARG A 96 3.52 8.42 -15.89
C ARG A 96 3.34 8.38 -14.38
N GLN A 97 2.71 9.42 -13.82
CA GLN A 97 2.35 9.45 -12.41
C GLN A 97 1.21 8.47 -12.11
N TRP A 98 1.41 7.64 -11.08
CA TRP A 98 0.43 6.71 -10.55
C TRP A 98 -0.21 7.25 -9.27
N ALA A 99 0.62 7.73 -8.34
CA ALA A 99 0.17 8.32 -7.09
C ALA A 99 1.09 9.45 -6.65
N ARG A 100 0.54 10.42 -5.92
CA ARG A 100 1.29 11.46 -5.22
C ARG A 100 0.91 11.47 -3.75
N PHE A 101 1.91 11.38 -2.90
CA PHE A 101 1.80 11.42 -1.45
C PHE A 101 2.12 12.82 -0.98
N TYR A 102 1.27 13.36 -0.12
CA TYR A 102 1.42 14.68 0.48
C TYR A 102 1.74 14.52 1.96
N ASN A 103 2.78 15.23 2.42
CA ASN A 103 3.18 15.30 3.81
C ASN A 103 2.94 16.71 4.35
N GLY A 104 2.03 16.86 5.31
CA GLY A 104 1.85 18.12 6.05
C GLY A 104 0.40 18.60 6.15
N TYR A 105 0.27 19.93 6.29
CA TYR A 105 -0.98 20.61 6.59
C TYR A 105 -1.93 20.63 5.40
N PHE A 106 -3.17 20.22 5.66
CA PHE A 106 -4.29 20.25 4.74
C PHE A 106 -4.52 21.64 4.11
N PRO A 107 -4.72 21.76 2.78
CA PRO A 107 -5.30 22.96 2.18
C PRO A 107 -6.64 23.26 2.85
N HIS A 108 -6.90 24.53 3.19
CA HIS A 108 -8.10 24.95 3.92
C HIS A 108 -9.41 24.54 3.19
N GLU A 109 -9.35 24.32 1.88
CA GLU A 109 -10.46 23.88 1.03
C GLU A 109 -11.00 22.50 1.46
N TYR A 110 -10.14 21.63 1.99
CA TYR A 110 -10.50 20.26 2.34
C TYR A 110 -10.79 20.06 3.84
N THR A 111 -10.67 21.09 4.68
CA THR A 111 -10.99 21.01 6.13
C THR A 111 -12.48 20.77 6.37
N ASN A 112 -13.34 21.06 5.39
CA ASN A 112 -14.76 20.70 5.42
C ASN A 112 -15.00 19.19 5.26
N ILE A 113 -14.04 18.45 4.70
CA ILE A 113 -14.14 17.00 4.45
C ILE A 113 -13.35 16.22 5.51
N PHE A 114 -12.15 16.70 5.86
CA PHE A 114 -11.27 16.06 6.84
C PHE A 114 -11.12 16.96 8.06
N ARG A 115 -11.66 16.52 9.20
CA ARG A 115 -11.63 17.27 10.47
C ARG A 115 -10.26 17.31 11.14
N ASP A 116 -9.37 16.40 10.76
CA ASP A 116 -8.02 16.31 11.32
C ASP A 116 -7.01 16.92 10.35
N VAL A 117 -6.18 17.80 10.88
CA VAL A 117 -5.19 18.59 10.14
C VAL A 117 -3.96 17.73 9.80
N TYR A 118 -3.76 16.61 10.51
CA TYR A 118 -2.62 15.71 10.36
C TYR A 118 -3.02 14.39 9.69
N ASN A 119 -3.55 14.46 8.47
CA ASN A 119 -3.87 13.28 7.67
C ASN A 119 -2.90 13.12 6.50
N ASP A 120 -2.44 11.89 6.26
CA ASP A 120 -1.75 11.57 5.01
C ASP A 120 -2.73 11.54 3.85
N ILE A 121 -2.41 12.25 2.79
CA ILE A 121 -3.19 12.23 1.55
C ILE A 121 -2.38 11.52 0.48
N VAL A 122 -3.07 10.63 -0.24
CA VAL A 122 -2.54 10.06 -1.47
C VAL A 122 -3.51 10.36 -2.60
N GLU A 123 -3.08 11.16 -3.55
CA GLU A 123 -3.79 11.38 -4.80
C GLU A 123 -3.46 10.25 -5.78
N LEU A 124 -4.49 9.68 -6.42
CA LEU A 124 -4.32 8.63 -7.42
C LEU A 124 -4.61 9.20 -8.80
N SER A 125 -3.81 8.82 -9.79
CA SER A 125 -4.01 9.26 -11.17
C SER A 125 -5.35 8.78 -11.74
N ASP A 126 -6.07 9.68 -12.43
CA ASP A 126 -7.39 9.40 -13.00
C ASP A 126 -7.36 8.39 -14.13
N ASN A 127 -6.24 8.36 -14.88
CA ASN A 127 -6.08 7.55 -16.08
C ASN A 127 -5.72 6.08 -15.79
N LEU A 128 -5.64 5.68 -14.52
CA LEU A 128 -5.41 4.30 -14.13
C LEU A 128 -6.67 3.45 -14.29
N SER A 129 -6.51 2.25 -14.85
CA SER A 129 -7.58 1.25 -14.87
C SER A 129 -8.06 0.94 -13.45
N LYS A 130 -9.33 0.54 -13.31
CA LYS A 130 -9.88 0.11 -12.01
C LYS A 130 -9.02 -0.96 -11.35
N HIS A 131 -8.51 -1.89 -12.16
CA HIS A 131 -7.62 -2.95 -11.72
C HIS A 131 -6.33 -2.38 -11.10
N HIS A 132 -5.65 -1.47 -11.80
CA HIS A 132 -4.43 -0.83 -11.30
C HIS A 132 -4.69 0.00 -10.04
N LYS A 133 -5.82 0.72 -9.96
CA LYS A 133 -6.22 1.45 -8.74
C LYS A 133 -6.39 0.50 -7.56
N MET A 134 -6.98 -0.68 -7.75
CA MET A 134 -7.13 -1.67 -6.67
C MET A 134 -5.78 -2.19 -6.17
N LEU A 135 -4.84 -2.51 -7.07
CA LEU A 135 -3.48 -2.91 -6.71
C LEU A 135 -2.75 -1.80 -5.94
N LEU A 136 -2.85 -0.57 -6.43
CA LEU A 136 -2.22 0.60 -5.84
C LEU A 136 -2.77 0.91 -4.44
N ILE A 137 -4.09 0.84 -4.24
CA ILE A 137 -4.73 1.03 -2.93
C ILE A 137 -4.30 -0.07 -1.95
N ALA A 138 -4.20 -1.33 -2.40
CA ALA A 138 -3.72 -2.43 -1.54
C ALA A 138 -2.29 -2.17 -1.04
N MET A 139 -1.41 -1.74 -1.93
CA MET A 139 -0.03 -1.36 -1.60
C MET A 139 -0.01 -0.18 -0.62
N ILE A 140 -0.70 0.92 -0.92
CA ILE A 140 -0.77 2.11 -0.05
C ILE A 140 -1.29 1.74 1.34
N GLY A 141 -2.38 0.97 1.41
CA GLY A 141 -2.95 0.50 2.66
C GLY A 141 -1.95 -0.34 3.46
N PHE A 142 -1.21 -1.23 2.79
CA PHE A 142 -0.13 -1.98 3.44
C PHE A 142 0.98 -1.06 3.97
N LEU A 143 1.43 -0.07 3.21
CA LEU A 143 2.48 0.85 3.66
C LEU A 143 2.05 1.65 4.90
N PHE A 144 0.79 2.10 4.96
CA PHE A 144 0.27 2.79 6.15
C PHE A 144 0.10 1.86 7.35
N LEU A 145 -0.34 0.62 7.14
CA LEU A 145 -0.39 -0.38 8.20
C LEU A 145 1.01 -0.67 8.76
N GLN A 146 2.03 -0.73 7.91
CA GLN A 146 3.42 -0.95 8.32
C GLN A 146 4.01 0.25 9.06
N ARG A 147 3.62 1.48 8.70
CA ARG A 147 4.08 2.70 9.40
C ARG A 147 3.57 2.77 10.84
N ASN A 148 2.38 2.26 11.10
CA ASN A 148 1.70 2.35 12.39
C ASN A 148 1.97 1.15 13.32
N GLN A 149 2.85 0.22 12.92
CA GLN A 149 3.31 -0.95 13.71
C GLN A 149 4.72 -0.71 14.24
#